data_AF-A0A191V6H4-F1
#
_entry.id   AF-A0A191V6H4-F1
#
_cell.length_a   1.000
_cell.length_b   1.000
_cell.length_c   1.000
_cell.angle_alpha   90.00
_cell.angle_beta   90.00
_cell.angle_gamma   90.00
#
_symmetry.space_group_name_H-M   'P 1'
#
loop_
_entity.id
_entity.type
_entity.pdbx_description
1 polymer ?
#
loop_
_entity_poly.entity_id
_entity_poly.type
_entity_poly.pdbx_seq_one_letter_code
_entity_poly.pdbx_strand_id
1 'polypeptide(L)'
;MGLYALPGPVVRRKTRVLLLALLAGVLGVAAALVAPAPARAAESTLGAAAAQSGRYFGVAVAANRLSDSTYATIAAREFNSVTAENEMKIDATEPQRGQFNFSGADRVYNWAVQNGKEVRGHTLAWHSQQPGWMQSLSGSALRQAMIDHINGVMNHYKGKIAQWDVVNEAFADGSSGARRDSNLQRTGNDWIEAAFRAARAADPSAKLCYNDYNVENWTWAKTQAMYSMVRDFKQRGVPIDCVGFQSHFNSGSPYNSNFRTTLQNFAALGVDVAVTELDIQGASASTYANVVNDCLAVPRCLGVTVWGVRDSDSWRADQTPLLFNNDGSKKAAYTAVLDALNGGSTTPPADGGTIRGVASGRCLDVPNSGTADGTQVQLWDCHSGTNQQWTYTAAGELRGYGDKCLDAAGTGNGAKVQIYSCWGGDNQRWRLNSDGSVVGVQSGLCLDAAGTGNGTLVQLYSCSSGTNQRWSRT
;
A
#
# COMPACT_ATOMS: atom_id res chain seq x y z
N MET A 1 -7.71 38.82 73.63
CA MET A 1 -8.93 39.65 73.47
C MET A 1 -10.02 38.77 72.85
N GLY A 2 -11.29 39.04 73.14
CA GLY A 2 -12.39 38.08 72.94
C GLY A 2 -12.99 37.99 71.51
N LEU A 3 -13.86 37.00 71.34
CA LEU A 3 -14.67 36.71 70.14
C LEU A 3 -16.00 37.51 70.13
N TYR A 4 -16.87 37.19 69.15
CA TYR A 4 -18.26 37.66 68.96
C TYR A 4 -18.42 39.06 68.30
N ALA A 5 -19.41 39.32 67.44
CA ALA A 5 -20.34 38.45 66.69
C ALA A 5 -20.98 39.19 65.50
N LEU A 6 -21.64 38.47 64.58
CA LEU A 6 -22.54 39.01 63.55
C LEU A 6 -23.96 39.23 64.09
N PRO A 7 -24.70 40.20 63.52
CA PRO A 7 -26.14 40.04 63.35
C PRO A 7 -26.69 40.46 61.97
N GLY A 8 -27.80 39.84 61.62
CA GLY A 8 -28.86 40.32 60.72
C GLY A 8 -30.17 39.63 61.16
N PRO A 9 -31.26 39.58 60.37
CA PRO A 9 -31.60 40.31 59.14
C PRO A 9 -32.96 41.05 59.28
N VAL A 10 -33.52 41.60 58.19
CA VAL A 10 -34.99 41.74 57.85
C VAL A 10 -35.15 42.57 56.56
N VAL A 11 -36.21 42.50 55.74
CA VAL A 11 -36.82 41.39 54.96
C VAL A 11 -38.06 41.94 54.19
N ARG A 12 -38.10 41.80 52.84
CA ARG A 12 -39.26 42.06 51.92
C ARG A 12 -39.70 43.55 51.81
N ARG A 13 -40.36 44.07 50.76
CA ARG A 13 -40.85 43.63 49.41
C ARG A 13 -40.90 44.93 48.51
N LYS A 14 -41.37 45.04 47.25
CA LYS A 14 -42.25 44.25 46.33
C LYS A 14 -41.92 44.59 44.84
N THR A 15 -42.70 44.02 43.91
CA THR A 15 -43.06 44.41 42.51
C THR A 15 -42.78 45.85 42.01
N ARG A 16 -42.52 46.19 40.73
CA ARG A 16 -42.41 45.57 39.37
C ARG A 16 -43.09 46.56 38.38
N VAL A 17 -42.41 46.98 37.30
CA VAL A 17 -42.99 47.27 35.97
C VAL A 17 -41.94 46.87 34.91
N LEU A 18 -42.37 46.42 33.72
CA LEU A 18 -41.52 46.11 32.56
C LEU A 18 -41.76 47.14 31.45
N LEU A 19 -40.75 47.39 30.61
CA LEU A 19 -40.90 47.57 29.15
C LEU A 19 -39.54 47.43 28.43
N LEU A 20 -39.57 47.17 27.12
CA LEU A 20 -38.43 46.75 26.30
C LEU A 20 -37.96 47.87 25.36
N ALA A 21 -36.67 47.89 25.00
CA ALA A 21 -36.21 48.12 23.62
C ALA A 21 -34.73 47.70 23.42
N LEU A 22 -34.40 47.35 22.18
CA LEU A 22 -33.15 46.73 21.71
C LEU A 22 -31.87 47.56 21.93
N LEU A 23 -30.75 46.87 22.13
CA LEU A 23 -29.50 47.15 21.42
C LEU A 23 -28.72 45.83 21.21
N ALA A 24 -28.06 45.68 20.05
CA ALA A 24 -27.57 44.39 19.58
C ALA A 24 -26.20 43.99 20.17
N GLY A 25 -26.01 42.70 20.41
CA GLY A 25 -24.73 42.14 20.85
C GLY A 25 -23.80 41.82 19.69
N VAL A 26 -22.49 42.04 19.88
CA VAL A 26 -21.43 41.57 18.97
C VAL A 26 -20.64 40.48 19.69
N LEU A 27 -20.99 39.22 19.44
CA LEU A 27 -20.14 38.08 19.76
C LEU A 27 -19.06 37.99 18.69
N GLY A 28 -17.82 38.34 19.06
CA GLY A 28 -16.67 38.24 18.19
C GLY A 28 -16.31 36.79 17.88
N VAL A 29 -16.87 36.24 16.80
CA VAL A 29 -16.48 34.92 16.30
C VAL A 29 -15.06 35.02 15.75
N ALA A 30 -14.10 34.48 16.50
CA ALA A 30 -12.74 34.27 16.03
C ALA A 30 -12.74 33.14 14.97
N ALA A 31 -13.14 33.49 13.76
CA ALA A 31 -13.07 32.60 12.60
C ALA A 31 -11.59 32.32 12.30
N ALA A 32 -11.10 31.19 12.80
CA ALA A 32 -9.80 30.66 12.40
C ALA A 32 -9.85 30.41 10.89
N LEU A 33 -9.22 31.31 10.12
CA LEU A 33 -9.00 31.13 8.70
C LEU A 33 -8.09 29.92 8.52
N VAL A 34 -8.70 28.75 8.32
CA VAL A 34 -8.02 27.55 7.84
C VAL A 34 -7.56 27.87 6.42
N ALA A 35 -6.34 28.40 6.31
CA ALA A 35 -5.68 28.53 5.02
C ALA A 35 -5.68 27.14 4.37
N PRO A 36 -6.12 27.01 3.11
CA PRO A 36 -6.03 25.73 2.42
C PRO A 36 -4.57 25.28 2.43
N ALA A 37 -4.34 24.00 2.73
CA ALA A 37 -2.98 23.45 2.70
C ALA A 37 -2.39 23.75 1.31
N PRO A 38 -1.13 24.23 1.21
CA PRO A 38 -0.53 24.56 -0.07
C PRO A 38 -0.55 23.31 -0.95
N ALA A 39 -1.15 23.42 -2.13
CA ALA A 39 -1.23 22.33 -3.09
C ALA A 39 0.20 21.88 -3.43
N ARG A 40 0.59 20.72 -2.91
CA ARG A 40 1.89 20.13 -3.22
C ARG A 40 1.89 19.68 -4.68
N ALA A 41 3.06 19.77 -5.32
CA ALA A 41 3.25 19.10 -6.60
C ALA A 41 3.08 17.58 -6.40
N ALA A 42 2.60 16.86 -7.42
CA ALA A 42 2.57 15.40 -7.39
C ALA A 42 4.01 14.86 -7.34
N GLU A 43 4.28 13.92 -6.44
CA GLU A 43 5.59 13.26 -6.37
C GLU A 43 5.76 12.22 -7.47
N SER A 44 7.01 11.91 -7.81
CA SER A 44 7.37 10.95 -8.86
C SER A 44 7.66 9.52 -8.36
N THR A 45 7.80 9.33 -7.03
CA THR A 45 8.15 8.06 -6.37
C THR A 45 7.17 7.71 -5.25
N LEU A 46 6.99 6.42 -4.99
CA LEU A 46 5.92 5.91 -4.10
C LEU A 46 6.07 6.38 -2.65
N GLY A 47 7.27 6.26 -2.08
CA GLY A 47 7.55 6.67 -0.70
C GLY A 47 7.40 8.17 -0.48
N ALA A 48 7.78 8.99 -1.46
CA ALA A 48 7.58 10.44 -1.40
C ALA A 48 6.09 10.80 -1.46
N ALA A 49 5.33 10.19 -2.38
CA ALA A 49 3.89 10.42 -2.51
C ALA A 49 3.14 10.03 -1.22
N ALA A 50 3.45 8.86 -0.64
CA ALA A 50 2.89 8.44 0.64
C ALA A 50 3.21 9.43 1.78
N ALA A 51 4.44 9.96 1.80
CA ALA A 51 4.90 10.91 2.82
C ALA A 51 4.15 12.26 2.75
N GLN A 52 3.57 12.64 1.61
CA GLN A 52 2.69 13.81 1.54
C GLN A 52 1.48 13.69 2.49
N SER A 53 1.00 12.46 2.72
CA SER A 53 -0.10 12.11 3.63
C SER A 53 0.36 11.71 5.05
N GLY A 54 1.66 11.80 5.34
CA GLY A 54 2.25 11.36 6.62
C GLY A 54 2.44 9.84 6.74
N ARG A 55 2.52 9.11 5.62
CA ARG A 55 2.63 7.65 5.56
C ARG A 55 3.92 7.18 4.88
N TYR A 56 4.25 5.90 5.02
CA TYR A 56 5.29 5.25 4.22
C TYR A 56 4.74 4.47 3.02
N PHE A 57 5.59 4.28 2.01
CA PHE A 57 5.47 3.19 1.05
C PHE A 57 6.76 2.35 1.10
N GLY A 58 6.63 1.07 1.44
CA GLY A 58 7.75 0.19 1.77
C GLY A 58 7.87 -1.03 0.87
N VAL A 59 8.97 -1.76 1.04
CA VAL A 59 9.25 -2.99 0.26
C VAL A 59 9.95 -4.07 1.09
N ALA A 60 9.69 -5.33 0.75
CA ALA A 60 10.49 -6.46 1.23
C ALA A 60 11.87 -6.48 0.54
N VAL A 61 12.93 -6.55 1.34
CA VAL A 61 14.33 -6.52 0.88
C VAL A 61 15.05 -7.81 1.26
N ALA A 62 15.67 -8.45 0.27
CA ALA A 62 16.53 -9.61 0.45
C ALA A 62 18.01 -9.21 0.31
N ALA A 63 18.83 -9.60 1.28
CA ALA A 63 20.24 -9.21 1.38
C ALA A 63 21.08 -9.72 0.20
N ASN A 64 20.74 -10.88 -0.38
CA ASN A 64 21.42 -11.44 -1.56
C ASN A 64 21.10 -10.68 -2.86
N ARG A 65 19.96 -9.96 -2.94
CA ARG A 65 19.58 -9.15 -4.10
C ARG A 65 20.22 -7.75 -4.10
N LEU A 66 20.74 -7.27 -2.97
CA LEU A 66 21.35 -5.94 -2.85
C LEU A 66 22.61 -5.69 -3.71
N SER A 67 23.14 -6.73 -4.38
CA SER A 67 24.21 -6.61 -5.39
C SER A 67 23.71 -6.56 -6.84
N ASP A 68 22.42 -6.77 -7.09
CA ASP A 68 21.77 -6.45 -8.38
C ASP A 68 21.53 -4.93 -8.41
N SER A 69 22.15 -4.25 -9.38
CA SER A 69 22.07 -2.79 -9.50
C SER A 69 20.68 -2.28 -9.88
N THR A 70 19.92 -3.03 -10.67
CA THR A 70 18.52 -2.70 -11.01
C THR A 70 17.63 -2.85 -9.79
N TYR A 71 17.76 -3.95 -9.05
CA TYR A 71 17.06 -4.17 -7.77
C TYR A 71 17.34 -3.03 -6.79
N ALA A 72 18.63 -2.77 -6.51
CA ALA A 72 19.04 -1.77 -5.54
C ALA A 72 18.65 -0.35 -5.96
N THR A 73 18.69 -0.01 -7.26
CA THR A 73 18.29 1.32 -7.76
C THR A 73 16.78 1.56 -7.66
N ILE A 74 15.95 0.55 -7.94
CA ILE A 74 14.49 0.65 -7.75
C ILE A 74 14.18 0.72 -6.25
N ALA A 75 14.74 -0.19 -5.45
CA ALA A 75 14.52 -0.25 -4.01
C ALA A 75 14.96 1.05 -3.30
N ALA A 76 16.11 1.63 -3.69
CA ALA A 76 16.61 2.87 -3.11
C ALA A 76 15.76 4.09 -3.47
N ARG A 77 15.28 4.18 -4.73
CA ARG A 77 14.54 5.33 -5.26
C ARG A 77 13.08 5.40 -4.80
N GLU A 78 12.40 4.25 -4.76
CA GLU A 78 10.93 4.23 -4.73
C GLU A 78 10.32 4.12 -3.34
N PHE A 79 11.06 3.64 -2.35
CA PHE A 79 10.52 3.25 -1.04
C PHE A 79 11.20 3.99 0.12
N ASN A 80 10.45 4.28 1.18
CA ASN A 80 10.94 4.91 2.42
C ASN A 80 10.77 4.05 3.69
N SER A 81 10.26 2.82 3.54
CA SER A 81 10.25 1.79 4.58
C SER A 81 10.75 0.45 4.04
N VAL A 82 11.37 -0.37 4.89
CA VAL A 82 11.94 -1.68 4.52
C VAL A 82 11.52 -2.75 5.52
N THR A 83 11.07 -3.89 5.02
CA THR A 83 11.01 -5.14 5.78
C THR A 83 12.13 -6.05 5.29
N ALA A 84 12.86 -6.74 6.16
CA ALA A 84 13.76 -7.82 5.72
C ALA A 84 12.92 -9.05 5.35
N GLU A 85 13.05 -9.55 4.13
CA GLU A 85 12.17 -10.61 3.60
C GLU A 85 12.32 -11.93 4.41
N ASN A 86 13.56 -12.25 4.80
CA ASN A 86 13.86 -13.45 5.58
C ASN A 86 14.90 -13.22 6.69
N GLU A 87 15.75 -12.21 6.57
CA GLU A 87 16.98 -12.12 7.35
C GLU A 87 16.75 -11.77 8.84
N MET A 88 15.58 -11.23 9.19
CA MET A 88 15.17 -10.95 10.57
C MET A 88 14.26 -12.02 11.19
N LYS A 89 14.05 -13.15 10.51
CA LYS A 89 13.28 -14.31 11.00
C LYS A 89 14.10 -15.16 11.98
N ILE A 90 13.43 -16.08 12.66
CA ILE A 90 13.95 -16.83 13.80
C ILE A 90 15.14 -17.72 13.40
N ASP A 91 15.05 -18.42 12.27
CA ASP A 91 16.10 -19.29 11.74
C ASP A 91 17.35 -18.53 11.28
N ALA A 92 17.16 -17.36 10.66
CA ALA A 92 18.24 -16.48 10.25
C ALA A 92 18.97 -15.83 11.45
N THR A 93 18.22 -15.37 12.46
CA THR A 93 18.76 -14.59 13.58
C THR A 93 19.22 -15.43 14.78
N GLU A 94 18.69 -16.63 15.01
CA GLU A 94 19.16 -17.56 16.06
C GLU A 94 19.31 -19.01 15.52
N PRO A 95 20.25 -19.24 14.58
CA PRO A 95 20.40 -20.54 13.91
C PRO A 95 20.76 -21.70 14.84
N GLN A 96 21.33 -21.41 16.02
CA GLN A 96 21.54 -22.36 17.13
C GLN A 96 21.13 -21.70 18.45
N ARG A 97 20.56 -22.47 19.39
CA ARG A 97 19.98 -21.91 20.62
C ARG A 97 21.01 -21.11 21.44
N GLY A 98 20.69 -19.86 21.73
CA GLY A 98 21.54 -18.89 22.42
C GLY A 98 22.70 -18.35 21.59
N GLN A 99 22.75 -18.64 20.29
CA GLN A 99 23.82 -18.23 19.36
C GLN A 99 23.21 -17.38 18.23
N PHE A 100 23.10 -16.07 18.49
CA PHE A 100 22.51 -15.13 17.54
C PHE A 100 23.47 -14.78 16.38
N ASN A 101 22.92 -14.58 15.19
CA ASN A 101 23.64 -14.15 13.99
C ASN A 101 22.87 -13.04 13.26
N PHE A 102 23.34 -11.81 13.37
CA PHE A 102 22.69 -10.65 12.73
C PHE A 102 23.29 -10.28 11.36
N SER A 103 24.24 -11.04 10.81
CA SER A 103 24.99 -10.62 9.60
C SER A 103 24.11 -10.34 8.36
N GLY A 104 23.06 -11.14 8.12
CA GLY A 104 22.09 -10.88 7.05
C GLY A 104 21.17 -9.70 7.38
N ALA A 105 20.64 -9.68 8.61
CA ALA A 105 19.71 -8.65 9.08
C ALA A 105 20.35 -7.25 9.11
N ASP A 106 21.59 -7.16 9.59
CA ASP A 106 22.39 -5.94 9.60
C ASP A 106 22.74 -5.49 8.19
N ARG A 107 22.91 -6.40 7.22
CA ARG A 107 23.11 -6.00 5.82
C ARG A 107 21.86 -5.32 5.24
N VAL A 108 20.66 -5.81 5.56
CA VAL A 108 19.40 -5.15 5.15
C VAL A 108 19.19 -3.84 5.93
N TYR A 109 19.34 -3.85 7.25
CA TYR A 109 19.16 -2.70 8.12
C TYR A 109 20.12 -1.55 7.76
N ASN A 110 21.41 -1.82 7.61
CA ASN A 110 22.39 -0.78 7.26
C ASN A 110 22.12 -0.21 5.86
N TRP A 111 21.74 -1.05 4.88
CA TRP A 111 21.34 -0.56 3.56
C TRP A 111 20.09 0.33 3.63
N ALA A 112 19.08 -0.05 4.41
CA ALA A 112 17.86 0.71 4.58
C ALA A 112 18.14 2.10 5.18
N VAL A 113 18.90 2.17 6.29
CA VAL A 113 19.25 3.44 6.94
C VAL A 113 20.16 4.31 6.07
N GLN A 114 21.15 3.72 5.38
CA GLN A 114 22.00 4.45 4.42
C GLN A 114 21.21 5.04 3.24
N ASN A 115 20.08 4.43 2.87
CA ASN A 115 19.18 4.91 1.82
C ASN A 115 17.95 5.65 2.37
N GLY A 116 18.01 6.15 3.62
CA GLY A 116 17.01 7.04 4.21
C GLY A 116 15.66 6.39 4.53
N LYS A 117 15.65 5.12 4.92
CA LYS A 117 14.43 4.32 5.11
C LYS A 117 14.24 3.94 6.57
N GLU A 118 13.00 3.99 7.07
CA GLU A 118 12.64 3.29 8.31
C GLU A 118 12.63 1.77 8.08
N VAL A 119 12.66 1.00 9.16
CA VAL A 119 12.68 -0.47 9.11
C VAL A 119 11.55 -1.05 9.93
N ARG A 120 10.86 -2.03 9.35
CA ARG A 120 9.97 -2.97 10.03
C ARG A 120 10.74 -4.26 10.30
N GLY A 121 10.81 -4.66 11.57
CA GLY A 121 11.40 -5.94 11.97
C GLY A 121 10.39 -7.08 11.83
N HIS A 122 10.77 -8.14 11.12
CA HIS A 122 9.90 -9.27 10.80
C HIS A 122 10.72 -10.58 10.86
N THR A 123 10.40 -11.55 11.73
CA THR A 123 9.36 -11.59 12.77
C THR A 123 9.85 -12.42 13.97
N LEU A 124 9.43 -12.04 15.18
CA LEU A 124 10.04 -12.53 16.43
C LEU A 124 9.46 -13.84 16.96
N ALA A 125 8.19 -14.14 16.72
CA ALA A 125 7.54 -15.35 17.21
C ALA A 125 6.49 -15.86 16.21
N TRP A 126 6.84 -16.95 15.51
CA TRP A 126 6.07 -17.53 14.42
C TRP A 126 6.16 -19.06 14.43
N HIS A 127 5.20 -19.72 13.80
CA HIS A 127 5.16 -21.18 13.72
C HIS A 127 6.00 -21.74 12.55
N SER A 128 6.23 -20.93 11.51
CA SER A 128 7.08 -21.27 10.35
C SER A 128 8.47 -20.64 10.49
N GLN A 129 9.42 -21.08 9.65
CA GLN A 129 10.83 -20.64 9.65
C GLN A 129 11.48 -20.62 11.04
N GLN A 130 11.07 -21.56 11.91
CA GLN A 130 11.78 -21.86 13.13
C GLN A 130 13.03 -22.68 12.81
N PRO A 131 14.18 -22.41 13.45
CA PRO A 131 15.36 -23.27 13.35
C PRO A 131 15.05 -24.64 13.94
N GLY A 132 15.69 -25.70 13.44
CA GLY A 132 15.37 -27.09 13.82
C GLY A 132 15.45 -27.36 15.32
N TRP A 133 16.31 -26.65 16.06
CA TRP A 133 16.35 -26.71 17.52
C TRP A 133 15.04 -26.23 18.16
N MET A 134 14.45 -25.13 17.70
CA MET A 134 13.20 -24.58 18.24
C MET A 134 11.98 -25.44 17.86
N GLN A 135 11.97 -25.99 16.64
CA GLN A 135 10.92 -26.92 16.20
C GLN A 135 10.79 -28.12 17.15
N SER A 136 11.92 -28.61 17.69
CA SER A 136 11.95 -29.74 18.65
C SER A 136 11.45 -29.41 20.06
N LEU A 137 11.32 -28.13 20.43
CA LEU A 137 10.93 -27.72 21.77
C LEU A 137 9.40 -27.71 21.95
N SER A 138 8.97 -27.85 23.19
CA SER A 138 7.56 -27.71 23.60
C SER A 138 7.44 -27.17 25.02
N GLY A 139 6.22 -26.88 25.46
CA GLY A 139 5.91 -26.49 26.85
C GLY A 139 6.70 -25.28 27.34
N SER A 140 7.11 -25.31 28.61
CA SER A 140 7.90 -24.25 29.25
C SER A 140 9.27 -24.02 28.59
N ALA A 141 9.91 -25.08 28.08
CA ALA A 141 11.22 -24.98 27.44
C ALA A 141 11.18 -24.18 26.12
N LEU A 142 10.10 -24.33 25.34
CA LEU A 142 9.81 -23.49 24.17
C LEU A 142 9.34 -22.09 24.58
N ARG A 143 8.48 -21.97 25.60
CA ARG A 143 8.00 -20.66 26.06
C ARG A 143 9.15 -19.76 26.49
N GLN A 144 10.14 -20.31 27.20
CA GLN A 144 11.35 -19.59 27.57
C GLN A 144 12.18 -19.23 26.34
N ALA A 145 12.43 -20.19 25.42
CA ALA A 145 13.18 -19.93 24.19
C ALA A 145 12.57 -18.81 23.33
N MET A 146 11.25 -18.74 23.22
CA MET A 146 10.54 -17.65 22.52
C MET A 146 10.82 -16.29 23.17
N ILE A 147 10.83 -16.22 24.50
CA ILE A 147 11.14 -14.99 25.26
C ILE A 147 12.63 -14.64 25.15
N ASP A 148 13.52 -15.63 25.21
CA ASP A 148 14.97 -15.45 25.02
C ASP A 148 15.26 -14.88 23.62
N HIS A 149 14.61 -15.42 22.59
CA HIS A 149 14.71 -14.98 21.20
C HIS A 149 14.25 -13.53 21.01
N ILE A 150 13.02 -13.21 21.44
CA ILE A 150 12.47 -11.85 21.43
C ILE A 150 13.45 -10.86 22.08
N ASN A 151 13.97 -11.20 23.25
CA ASN A 151 14.94 -10.37 23.95
C ASN A 151 16.26 -10.22 23.18
N GLY A 152 16.82 -11.29 22.63
CA GLY A 152 18.09 -11.25 21.89
C GLY A 152 18.02 -10.36 20.65
N VAL A 153 17.03 -10.60 19.79
CA VAL A 153 16.84 -9.85 18.54
C VAL A 153 16.49 -8.39 18.81
N MET A 154 15.53 -8.11 19.71
CA MET A 154 15.12 -6.72 19.99
C MET A 154 16.19 -5.92 20.76
N ASN A 155 17.02 -6.53 21.60
CA ASN A 155 18.11 -5.78 22.25
C ASN A 155 19.23 -5.38 21.27
N HIS A 156 19.55 -6.21 20.27
CA HIS A 156 20.48 -5.83 19.19
C HIS A 156 19.92 -4.68 18.35
N TYR A 157 18.62 -4.67 18.09
CA TYR A 157 17.92 -3.64 17.30
C TYR A 157 17.25 -2.51 18.11
N LYS A 158 17.57 -2.38 19.40
CA LYS A 158 16.90 -1.46 20.32
C LYS A 158 17.02 0.00 19.90
N GLY A 159 15.87 0.69 19.78
CA GLY A 159 15.77 2.08 19.34
C GLY A 159 16.02 2.31 17.85
N LYS A 160 16.11 1.24 17.04
CA LYS A 160 16.45 1.31 15.60
C LYS A 160 15.30 0.95 14.65
N ILE A 161 14.20 0.40 15.17
CA ILE A 161 13.12 -0.23 14.40
C ILE A 161 11.81 0.51 14.69
N ALA A 162 11.09 0.91 13.64
CA ALA A 162 9.85 1.66 13.77
C ALA A 162 8.68 0.76 14.21
N GLN A 163 8.64 -0.46 13.67
CA GLN A 163 7.57 -1.44 13.88
C GLN A 163 8.17 -2.84 13.99
N TRP A 164 7.73 -3.64 14.96
CA TRP A 164 8.05 -5.08 15.04
C TRP A 164 6.80 -5.91 14.83
N ASP A 165 6.83 -6.84 13.87
CA ASP A 165 5.87 -7.94 13.80
C ASP A 165 6.25 -8.96 14.89
N VAL A 166 5.72 -8.74 16.10
CA VAL A 166 6.10 -9.51 17.31
C VAL A 166 5.58 -10.94 17.22
N VAL A 167 4.37 -11.11 16.70
CA VAL A 167 3.76 -12.41 16.47
C VAL A 167 3.15 -12.44 15.06
N ASN A 168 3.46 -13.49 14.31
CA ASN A 168 2.94 -13.74 12.98
C ASN A 168 2.01 -14.97 12.94
N GLU A 169 0.92 -14.90 12.18
CA GLU A 169 0.07 -16.03 11.73
C GLU A 169 -0.47 -16.98 12.81
N ALA A 170 -0.82 -16.43 13.98
CA ALA A 170 -1.26 -17.24 15.10
C ALA A 170 -2.72 -17.77 14.98
N PHE A 171 -3.50 -17.37 13.98
CA PHE A 171 -4.81 -17.97 13.70
C PHE A 171 -4.75 -19.03 12.59
N ALA A 172 -5.60 -20.05 12.74
CA ALA A 172 -5.81 -21.08 11.73
C ALA A 172 -6.61 -20.52 10.55
N ASP A 173 -6.41 -21.10 9.37
CA ASP A 173 -7.16 -20.75 8.17
C ASP A 173 -8.52 -21.46 8.13
N GLY A 174 -9.44 -20.92 7.33
CA GLY A 174 -10.81 -21.42 7.19
C GLY A 174 -11.82 -20.73 8.13
N SER A 175 -12.91 -21.42 8.43
CA SER A 175 -14.14 -20.83 9.00
C SER A 175 -14.26 -20.89 10.52
N SER A 176 -13.28 -21.44 11.24
CA SER A 176 -13.37 -21.67 12.69
C SER A 176 -12.99 -20.46 13.54
N GLY A 177 -12.12 -19.57 13.04
CA GLY A 177 -11.49 -18.53 13.87
C GLY A 177 -10.58 -19.08 14.98
N ALA A 178 -10.22 -20.38 14.92
CA ALA A 178 -9.38 -21.02 15.93
C ALA A 178 -7.93 -20.49 15.86
N ARG A 179 -7.18 -20.65 16.96
CA ARG A 179 -5.72 -20.49 16.94
C ARG A 179 -5.08 -21.59 16.10
N ARG A 180 -3.95 -21.28 15.45
CA ARG A 180 -3.17 -22.25 14.67
C ARG A 180 -2.51 -23.26 15.60
N ASP A 181 -2.82 -24.54 15.42
CA ASP A 181 -2.14 -25.59 16.16
C ASP A 181 -0.65 -25.61 15.75
N SER A 182 0.20 -25.45 16.76
CA SER A 182 1.63 -25.16 16.62
C SER A 182 2.33 -25.45 17.94
N ASN A 183 3.65 -25.68 17.93
CA ASN A 183 4.40 -25.87 19.16
C ASN A 183 4.25 -24.66 20.11
N LEU A 184 4.24 -23.43 19.58
CA LEU A 184 3.99 -22.19 20.33
C LEU A 184 2.61 -22.16 20.98
N GLN A 185 1.53 -22.42 20.23
CA GLN A 185 0.17 -22.46 20.78
C GLN A 185 -0.01 -23.56 21.84
N ARG A 186 0.67 -24.70 21.69
CA ARG A 186 0.70 -25.79 22.67
C ARG A 186 1.49 -25.45 23.96
N THR A 187 2.21 -24.33 24.02
CA THR A 187 2.77 -23.83 25.30
C THR A 187 1.72 -23.23 26.23
N GLY A 188 0.53 -22.89 25.72
CA GLY A 188 -0.53 -22.17 26.42
C GLY A 188 -1.07 -21.02 25.57
N ASN A 189 -2.39 -20.78 25.63
CA ASN A 189 -3.10 -19.82 24.76
C ASN A 189 -2.65 -18.35 24.95
N ASP A 190 -1.99 -18.08 26.06
CA ASP A 190 -1.40 -16.81 26.49
C ASP A 190 -0.04 -16.48 25.82
N TRP A 191 0.54 -17.39 25.03
CA TRP A 191 1.88 -17.22 24.43
C TRP A 191 2.04 -15.91 23.66
N ILE A 192 1.00 -15.48 22.96
CA ILE A 192 0.96 -14.21 22.22
C ILE A 192 1.09 -13.01 23.18
N GLU A 193 0.35 -13.02 24.30
CA GLU A 193 0.45 -11.96 25.31
C GLU A 193 1.83 -11.96 25.98
N ALA A 194 2.39 -13.14 26.27
CA ALA A 194 3.75 -13.26 26.79
C ALA A 194 4.79 -12.66 25.81
N ALA A 195 4.62 -12.90 24.50
CA ALA A 195 5.48 -12.32 23.47
C ALA A 195 5.40 -10.78 23.42
N PHE A 196 4.19 -10.20 23.40
CA PHE A 196 4.01 -8.74 23.44
C PHE A 196 4.58 -8.10 24.72
N ARG A 197 4.37 -8.73 25.89
CA ARG A 197 4.91 -8.23 27.16
C ARG A 197 6.44 -8.31 27.22
N ALA A 198 7.05 -9.37 26.68
CA ALA A 198 8.50 -9.46 26.51
C ALA A 198 9.03 -8.39 25.55
N ALA A 199 8.41 -8.25 24.37
CA ALA A 199 8.81 -7.28 23.36
C ALA A 199 8.78 -5.83 23.88
N ARG A 200 7.74 -5.45 24.64
CA ARG A 200 7.65 -4.12 25.27
C ARG A 200 8.73 -3.87 26.32
N ALA A 201 9.18 -4.90 27.03
CA ALA A 201 10.28 -4.79 27.98
C ALA A 201 11.65 -4.68 27.27
N ALA A 202 11.82 -5.42 26.16
CA ALA A 202 13.02 -5.37 25.34
C ALA A 202 13.18 -4.01 24.64
N ASP A 203 12.15 -3.49 23.97
CA ASP A 203 12.14 -2.14 23.40
C ASP A 203 10.81 -1.38 23.62
N PRO A 204 10.79 -0.39 24.53
CA PRO A 204 9.65 0.51 24.71
C PRO A 204 9.39 1.48 23.54
N SER A 205 10.33 1.69 22.63
CA SER A 205 10.26 2.72 21.59
C SER A 205 9.64 2.25 20.27
N ALA A 206 9.77 0.95 19.94
CA ALA A 206 9.18 0.36 18.75
C ALA A 206 7.65 0.18 18.90
N LYS A 207 6.92 0.35 17.79
CA LYS A 207 5.52 -0.09 17.72
C LYS A 207 5.44 -1.61 17.62
N LEU A 208 4.60 -2.23 18.43
CA LEU A 208 4.45 -3.68 18.51
C LEU A 208 3.20 -4.12 17.75
N CYS A 209 3.41 -4.83 16.64
CA CYS A 209 2.36 -5.27 15.72
C CYS A 209 2.07 -6.78 15.86
N TYR A 210 0.80 -7.13 15.67
CA TYR A 210 0.38 -8.50 15.33
C TYR A 210 0.16 -8.59 13.81
N ASN A 211 0.66 -9.63 13.14
CA ASN A 211 0.60 -9.75 11.68
C ASN A 211 -0.01 -11.11 11.27
N ASP A 212 -0.87 -11.14 10.25
CA ASP A 212 -1.47 -12.36 9.70
C ASP A 212 -2.02 -12.11 8.27
N TYR A 213 -2.28 -13.17 7.50
CA TYR A 213 -2.99 -13.16 6.21
C TYR A 213 -4.41 -13.71 6.34
N ASN A 214 -5.24 -13.55 5.31
CA ASN A 214 -6.66 -13.96 5.32
C ASN A 214 -7.44 -13.35 6.49
N VAL A 215 -7.08 -12.12 6.84
CA VAL A 215 -7.68 -11.31 7.91
C VAL A 215 -8.16 -9.94 7.40
N GLU A 216 -8.09 -9.72 6.09
CA GLU A 216 -8.43 -8.49 5.40
C GLU A 216 -9.96 -8.37 5.22
N ASN A 217 -10.62 -9.47 4.85
CA ASN A 217 -12.07 -9.47 4.59
C ASN A 217 -12.85 -9.52 5.91
N TRP A 218 -13.70 -8.52 6.16
CA TRP A 218 -14.40 -8.37 7.45
C TRP A 218 -15.32 -9.56 7.80
N THR A 219 -15.84 -10.28 6.81
CA THR A 219 -16.80 -11.38 7.06
C THR A 219 -16.15 -12.70 7.47
N TRP A 220 -14.81 -12.81 7.43
CA TRP A 220 -14.12 -14.07 7.69
C TRP A 220 -13.89 -14.32 9.18
N ALA A 221 -14.03 -15.58 9.60
CA ALA A 221 -13.89 -15.97 11.01
C ALA A 221 -12.49 -15.69 11.57
N LYS A 222 -11.44 -15.81 10.75
CA LYS A 222 -10.06 -15.45 11.11
C LYS A 222 -9.94 -13.96 11.47
N THR A 223 -10.51 -13.08 10.64
CA THR A 223 -10.62 -11.62 10.90
C THR A 223 -11.33 -11.33 12.22
N GLN A 224 -12.48 -11.97 12.47
CA GLN A 224 -13.28 -11.76 13.69
C GLN A 224 -12.59 -12.28 14.96
N ALA A 225 -11.83 -13.37 14.85
CA ALA A 225 -11.03 -13.91 15.95
C ALA A 225 -9.81 -13.02 16.27
N MET A 226 -9.10 -12.55 15.25
CA MET A 226 -8.03 -11.55 15.40
C MET A 226 -8.56 -10.26 16.05
N TYR A 227 -9.70 -9.74 15.56
CA TYR A 227 -10.35 -8.56 16.12
C TYR A 227 -10.73 -8.75 17.59
N SER A 228 -11.30 -9.91 17.93
CA SER A 228 -11.67 -10.24 19.30
C SER A 228 -10.46 -10.33 20.24
N MET A 229 -9.33 -10.87 19.78
CA MET A 229 -8.08 -10.93 20.53
C MET A 229 -7.48 -9.54 20.74
N VAL A 230 -7.40 -8.71 19.70
CA VAL A 230 -6.84 -7.35 19.82
C VAL A 230 -7.73 -6.50 20.74
N ARG A 231 -9.06 -6.65 20.67
CA ARG A 231 -10.00 -5.98 21.59
C ARG A 231 -9.76 -6.39 23.05
N ASP A 232 -9.63 -7.69 23.33
CA ASP A 232 -9.30 -8.22 24.66
C ASP A 232 -7.95 -7.68 25.16
N PHE A 233 -6.93 -7.68 24.30
CA PHE A 233 -5.60 -7.16 24.60
C PHE A 233 -5.63 -5.68 25.01
N LYS A 234 -6.38 -4.84 24.29
CA LYS A 234 -6.53 -3.41 24.63
C LYS A 234 -7.38 -3.20 25.89
N GLN A 235 -8.37 -4.05 26.16
CA GLN A 235 -9.16 -4.03 27.40
C GLN A 235 -8.33 -4.43 28.64
N ARG A 236 -7.37 -5.35 28.50
CA ARG A 236 -6.54 -5.87 29.61
C ARG A 236 -5.14 -5.26 29.72
N GLY A 237 -4.84 -4.22 28.95
CA GLY A 237 -3.52 -3.56 28.99
C GLY A 237 -2.36 -4.48 28.56
N VAL A 238 -2.59 -5.30 27.53
CA VAL A 238 -1.52 -5.99 26.78
C VAL A 238 -0.89 -4.96 25.82
N PRO A 239 0.45 -4.84 25.77
CA PRO A 239 1.10 -3.79 24.98
C PRO A 239 1.14 -4.15 23.48
N ILE A 240 0.01 -3.96 22.79
CA ILE A 240 -0.09 -4.00 21.33
C ILE A 240 -0.46 -2.62 20.78
N ASP A 241 0.30 -2.16 19.81
CA ASP A 241 0.17 -0.82 19.22
C ASP A 241 -0.41 -0.86 17.81
N CYS A 242 -0.16 -1.94 17.05
CA CYS A 242 -0.54 -2.05 15.64
C CYS A 242 -1.04 -3.43 15.23
N VAL A 243 -1.69 -3.49 14.07
CA VAL A 243 -2.04 -4.73 13.37
C VAL A 243 -1.59 -4.63 11.91
N GLY A 244 -0.76 -5.59 11.50
CA GLY A 244 -0.34 -5.82 10.13
C GLY A 244 -1.31 -6.75 9.39
N PHE A 245 -1.65 -6.38 8.17
CA PHE A 245 -2.49 -7.15 7.26
C PHE A 245 -1.64 -7.53 6.06
N GLN A 246 -1.25 -8.80 5.95
CA GLN A 246 -0.33 -9.26 4.91
C GLN A 246 -0.85 -8.88 3.52
N SER A 247 -2.16 -8.99 3.26
CA SER A 247 -2.80 -8.50 2.03
C SER A 247 -2.33 -9.22 0.75
N HIS A 248 -2.06 -10.52 0.88
CA HIS A 248 -1.61 -11.47 -0.15
C HIS A 248 -2.73 -11.87 -1.14
N PHE A 249 -3.32 -10.91 -1.85
CA PHE A 249 -4.56 -11.10 -2.60
C PHE A 249 -4.41 -11.94 -3.88
N ASN A 250 -5.29 -12.93 -4.04
CA ASN A 250 -5.32 -13.84 -5.19
C ASN A 250 -6.75 -14.38 -5.43
N SER A 251 -6.96 -15.23 -6.43
CA SER A 251 -8.31 -15.76 -6.75
C SER A 251 -8.95 -16.60 -5.63
N GLY A 252 -8.14 -17.25 -4.78
CA GLY A 252 -8.60 -17.99 -3.60
C GLY A 252 -8.78 -17.11 -2.35
N SER A 253 -8.09 -15.98 -2.28
CA SER A 253 -8.22 -14.97 -1.24
C SER A 253 -8.31 -13.57 -1.85
N PRO A 254 -9.48 -13.20 -2.43
CA PRO A 254 -9.61 -11.97 -3.20
C PRO A 254 -9.78 -10.75 -2.31
N TYR A 255 -9.22 -9.62 -2.76
CA TYR A 255 -9.54 -8.30 -2.20
C TYR A 255 -11.05 -8.05 -2.21
N ASN A 256 -11.55 -7.42 -1.15
CA ASN A 256 -12.93 -6.98 -1.03
C ASN A 256 -12.96 -5.54 -0.47
N SER A 257 -13.92 -4.72 -0.92
CA SER A 257 -14.07 -3.33 -0.46
C SER A 257 -14.44 -3.18 1.03
N ASN A 258 -14.82 -4.28 1.69
CA ASN A 258 -14.93 -4.30 3.16
C ASN A 258 -13.56 -4.31 3.88
N PHE A 259 -12.42 -4.39 3.17
CA PHE A 259 -11.10 -4.26 3.78
C PHE A 259 -10.93 -2.90 4.47
N ARG A 260 -11.39 -1.80 3.85
CA ARG A 260 -11.53 -0.50 4.51
C ARG A 260 -12.27 -0.58 5.84
N THR A 261 -13.38 -1.32 5.89
CA THR A 261 -14.16 -1.53 7.12
C THR A 261 -13.37 -2.32 8.17
N THR A 262 -12.60 -3.34 7.77
CA THR A 262 -11.66 -4.03 8.66
C THR A 262 -10.62 -3.06 9.23
N LEU A 263 -9.90 -2.31 8.39
CA LEU A 263 -8.90 -1.33 8.82
C LEU A 263 -9.49 -0.28 9.78
N GLN A 264 -10.71 0.20 9.50
CA GLN A 264 -11.45 1.13 10.36
C GLN A 264 -11.83 0.52 11.72
N ASN A 265 -12.29 -0.73 11.74
CA ASN A 265 -12.70 -1.41 12.97
C ASN A 265 -11.50 -1.69 13.89
N PHE A 266 -10.37 -2.13 13.35
CA PHE A 266 -9.13 -2.27 14.13
C PHE A 266 -8.61 -0.92 14.61
N ALA A 267 -8.62 0.12 13.75
CA ALA A 267 -8.27 1.49 14.17
C ALA A 267 -9.13 2.02 15.33
N ALA A 268 -10.42 1.64 15.38
CA ALA A 268 -11.33 2.01 16.46
C ALA A 268 -11.01 1.34 17.82
N LEU A 269 -10.20 0.27 17.85
CA LEU A 269 -9.67 -0.32 19.09
C LEU A 269 -8.50 0.48 19.70
N GLY A 270 -8.06 1.57 19.07
CA GLY A 270 -6.90 2.34 19.52
C GLY A 270 -5.57 1.64 19.26
N VAL A 271 -5.51 0.78 18.25
CA VAL A 271 -4.28 0.33 17.58
C VAL A 271 -4.17 1.03 16.23
N ASP A 272 -2.95 1.21 15.74
CA ASP A 272 -2.69 1.56 14.35
C ASP A 272 -2.83 0.35 13.44
N VAL A 273 -2.87 0.57 12.12
CA VAL A 273 -2.95 -0.52 11.14
C VAL A 273 -1.87 -0.33 10.05
N ALA A 274 -1.44 -1.42 9.44
CA ALA A 274 -0.45 -1.41 8.37
C ALA A 274 -0.80 -2.46 7.32
N VAL A 275 -0.61 -2.14 6.04
CA VAL A 275 -0.56 -3.14 4.98
C VAL A 275 0.89 -3.58 4.86
N THR A 276 1.18 -4.87 5.07
CA THR A 276 2.55 -5.32 5.41
C THR A 276 3.25 -6.12 4.33
N GLU A 277 2.52 -6.92 3.54
CA GLU A 277 3.10 -7.93 2.63
C GLU A 277 2.37 -7.93 1.26
N LEU A 278 1.98 -6.73 0.77
CA LEU A 278 1.05 -6.60 -0.35
C LEU A 278 1.61 -7.16 -1.67
N ASP A 279 0.99 -8.25 -2.13
CA ASP A 279 1.05 -8.75 -3.49
C ASP A 279 -0.37 -9.03 -4.00
N ILE A 280 -0.63 -8.78 -5.29
CA ILE A 280 -1.94 -8.96 -5.92
C ILE A 280 -1.75 -9.78 -7.21
N GLN A 281 -2.30 -10.99 -7.27
CA GLN A 281 -2.24 -11.86 -8.46
C GLN A 281 -2.64 -11.10 -9.74
N GLY A 282 -1.78 -11.14 -10.76
CA GLY A 282 -1.93 -10.42 -12.03
C GLY A 282 -1.71 -8.90 -11.97
N ALA A 283 -1.38 -8.35 -10.79
CA ALA A 283 -1.16 -6.93 -10.52
C ALA A 283 -2.26 -6.01 -11.09
N SER A 284 -3.53 -6.35 -10.81
CA SER A 284 -4.69 -5.52 -11.16
C SER A 284 -4.52 -4.08 -10.69
N ALA A 285 -4.43 -3.14 -11.62
CA ALA A 285 -4.13 -1.73 -11.33
C ALA A 285 -5.23 -1.07 -10.48
N SER A 286 -6.50 -1.41 -10.71
CA SER A 286 -7.63 -0.93 -9.90
C SER A 286 -7.63 -1.55 -8.50
N THR A 287 -7.27 -2.84 -8.35
CA THR A 287 -7.15 -3.48 -7.03
C THR A 287 -6.02 -2.85 -6.21
N TYR A 288 -4.86 -2.60 -6.84
CA TYR A 288 -3.73 -1.92 -6.19
C TYR A 288 -4.10 -0.51 -5.71
N ALA A 289 -4.73 0.29 -6.57
CA ALA A 289 -5.20 1.62 -6.20
C ALA A 289 -6.29 1.59 -5.11
N ASN A 290 -7.19 0.62 -5.13
CA ASN A 290 -8.22 0.45 -4.10
C ASN A 290 -7.62 0.17 -2.71
N VAL A 291 -6.66 -0.76 -2.61
CA VAL A 291 -5.96 -1.09 -1.35
C VAL A 291 -5.21 0.12 -0.79
N VAL A 292 -4.59 0.92 -1.66
CA VAL A 292 -3.92 2.17 -1.26
C VAL A 292 -4.93 3.22 -0.78
N ASN A 293 -6.04 3.39 -1.49
CA ASN A 293 -7.13 4.29 -1.08
C ASN A 293 -7.79 3.85 0.24
N ASP A 294 -7.87 2.55 0.54
CA ASP A 294 -8.35 2.02 1.83
C ASP A 294 -7.42 2.43 2.98
N CYS A 295 -6.10 2.38 2.79
CA CYS A 295 -5.13 2.89 3.76
C CYS A 295 -5.21 4.43 3.90
N LEU A 296 -5.29 5.16 2.78
CA LEU A 296 -5.43 6.63 2.79
C LEU A 296 -6.69 7.09 3.54
N ALA A 297 -7.79 6.36 3.41
CA ALA A 297 -9.07 6.61 4.08
C ALA A 297 -9.08 6.30 5.59
N VAL A 298 -8.02 5.71 6.14
CA VAL A 298 -7.90 5.40 7.58
C VAL A 298 -6.75 6.21 8.19
N PRO A 299 -7.02 7.23 9.05
CA PRO A 299 -5.98 8.07 9.64
C PRO A 299 -4.94 7.34 10.50
N ARG A 300 -5.26 6.12 10.94
CA ARG A 300 -4.37 5.21 11.67
C ARG A 300 -3.64 4.19 10.80
N CYS A 301 -3.85 4.18 9.48
CA CYS A 301 -3.05 3.36 8.58
C CYS A 301 -1.69 4.02 8.36
N LEU A 302 -0.61 3.37 8.83
CA LEU A 302 0.74 3.93 8.84
C LEU A 302 1.39 3.97 7.45
N GLY A 303 1.01 3.04 6.58
CA GLY A 303 1.57 2.90 5.25
C GLY A 303 1.30 1.53 4.63
N VAL A 304 1.91 1.31 3.47
CA VAL A 304 1.76 0.11 2.65
C VAL A 304 3.15 -0.41 2.30
N THR A 305 3.44 -1.68 2.60
CA THR A 305 4.63 -2.40 2.10
C THR A 305 4.21 -3.43 1.06
N VAL A 306 4.93 -3.49 -0.07
CA VAL A 306 4.77 -4.54 -1.09
C VAL A 306 5.83 -5.64 -0.94
N TRP A 307 5.45 -6.90 -1.20
CA TRP A 307 6.30 -8.07 -0.89
C TRP A 307 7.27 -8.44 -2.02
N GLY A 308 8.13 -7.47 -2.35
CA GLY A 308 9.23 -7.59 -3.31
C GLY A 308 9.35 -6.38 -4.23
N VAL A 309 10.45 -6.30 -4.99
CA VAL A 309 10.75 -5.16 -5.87
C VAL A 309 10.17 -5.40 -7.29
N ARG A 310 10.66 -6.40 -8.02
CA ARG A 310 10.15 -6.84 -9.32
C ARG A 310 9.43 -8.18 -9.17
N ASP A 311 8.57 -8.54 -10.12
CA ASP A 311 7.91 -9.86 -10.16
C ASP A 311 8.91 -11.03 -10.03
N SER A 312 10.08 -10.94 -10.67
CA SER A 312 11.21 -11.91 -10.57
C SER A 312 11.89 -12.01 -9.20
N ASP A 313 11.58 -11.09 -8.29
CA ASP A 313 12.02 -11.11 -6.90
C ASP A 313 10.90 -11.59 -5.95
N SER A 314 9.68 -11.81 -6.45
CA SER A 314 8.55 -12.29 -5.64
C SER A 314 8.67 -13.78 -5.32
N TRP A 315 8.27 -14.15 -4.11
CA TRP A 315 7.99 -15.54 -3.73
C TRP A 315 6.86 -16.21 -4.55
N ARG A 316 6.07 -15.41 -5.28
CA ARG A 316 4.96 -15.82 -6.17
C ARG A 316 5.16 -15.27 -7.59
N ALA A 317 6.39 -15.34 -8.12
CA ALA A 317 6.75 -14.75 -9.42
C ALA A 317 5.86 -15.21 -10.60
N ASP A 318 5.33 -16.43 -10.54
CA ASP A 318 4.36 -16.99 -11.50
C ASP A 318 3.05 -16.20 -11.59
N GLN A 319 2.68 -15.50 -10.51
CA GLN A 319 1.47 -14.69 -10.41
C GLN A 319 1.67 -13.25 -10.93
N THR A 320 2.90 -12.86 -11.28
CA THR A 320 3.30 -11.49 -11.64
C THR A 320 2.69 -10.40 -10.74
N PRO A 321 2.85 -10.48 -9.40
CA PRO A 321 1.90 -9.85 -8.50
C PRO A 321 2.33 -8.48 -7.94
N LEU A 322 3.48 -7.94 -8.38
CA LEU A 322 4.10 -6.72 -7.85
C LEU A 322 4.00 -5.51 -8.81
N LEU A 323 4.67 -4.41 -8.48
CA LEU A 323 4.58 -3.12 -9.20
C LEU A 323 5.59 -2.92 -10.35
N PHE A 324 6.63 -3.75 -10.43
CA PHE A 324 7.65 -3.71 -11.47
C PHE A 324 7.79 -5.07 -12.17
N ASN A 325 7.99 -5.05 -13.48
CA ASN A 325 8.30 -6.23 -14.27
C ASN A 325 9.75 -6.69 -14.03
N ASN A 326 10.09 -7.88 -14.53
CA ASN A 326 11.40 -8.53 -14.37
C ASN A 326 12.59 -7.69 -14.88
N ASP A 327 12.36 -6.84 -15.88
CA ASP A 327 13.35 -5.90 -16.44
C ASP A 327 13.53 -4.61 -15.62
N GLY A 328 12.66 -4.38 -14.63
CA GLY A 328 12.59 -3.15 -13.85
C GLY A 328 11.66 -2.07 -14.44
N SER A 329 10.92 -2.36 -15.52
CA SER A 329 9.90 -1.45 -16.05
C SER A 329 8.71 -1.30 -15.10
N LYS A 330 8.13 -0.09 -15.06
CA LYS A 330 6.97 0.23 -14.21
C LYS A 330 5.71 -0.35 -14.84
N LYS A 331 4.96 -1.16 -14.09
CA LYS A 331 3.68 -1.75 -14.55
C LYS A 331 2.55 -0.72 -14.51
N ALA A 332 1.40 -1.04 -15.11
CA ALA A 332 0.18 -0.23 -15.00
C ALA A 332 -0.23 0.03 -13.53
N ALA A 333 -0.08 -0.98 -12.67
CA ALA A 333 -0.33 -0.87 -11.23
C ALA A 333 0.54 0.16 -10.52
N TYR A 334 1.82 0.33 -10.91
CA TYR A 334 2.68 1.36 -10.33
C TYR A 334 2.05 2.75 -10.47
N THR A 335 1.54 3.08 -11.65
CA THR A 335 0.95 4.40 -11.92
C THR A 335 -0.33 4.59 -11.12
N ALA A 336 -1.19 3.57 -11.07
CA ALA A 336 -2.42 3.62 -10.29
C ALA A 336 -2.17 3.73 -8.76
N VAL A 337 -1.08 3.17 -8.24
CA VAL A 337 -0.62 3.43 -6.87
C VAL A 337 -0.13 4.87 -6.71
N LEU A 338 0.75 5.34 -7.60
CA LEU A 338 1.35 6.68 -7.50
C LEU A 338 0.29 7.80 -7.59
N ASP A 339 -0.66 7.68 -8.52
CA ASP A 339 -1.75 8.64 -8.67
C ASP A 339 -2.68 8.62 -7.45
N ALA A 340 -2.96 7.45 -6.84
CA ALA A 340 -3.76 7.37 -5.61
C ALA A 340 -3.07 8.06 -4.43
N LEU A 341 -1.76 7.84 -4.25
CA LEU A 341 -0.96 8.49 -3.21
C LEU A 341 -0.90 10.01 -3.38
N ASN A 342 -0.86 10.49 -4.62
CA ASN A 342 -0.93 11.92 -4.97
C ASN A 342 -2.37 12.49 -4.95
N GLY A 343 -3.39 11.73 -4.52
CA GLY A 343 -4.78 12.19 -4.40
C GLY A 343 -5.55 12.27 -5.72
N GLY A 344 -5.06 11.66 -6.78
CA GLY A 344 -5.75 11.55 -8.07
C GLY A 344 -6.93 10.58 -8.03
N SER A 345 -7.93 10.80 -8.90
CA SER A 345 -9.06 9.89 -9.06
C SER A 345 -8.64 8.67 -9.91
N THR A 346 -8.32 7.56 -9.24
CA THR A 346 -7.75 6.35 -9.87
C THR A 346 -8.78 5.35 -10.39
N THR A 347 -9.96 5.83 -10.77
CA THR A 347 -10.97 5.04 -11.48
C THR A 347 -11.00 5.47 -12.94
N PRO A 348 -10.29 4.77 -13.85
CA PRO A 348 -10.62 4.82 -15.27
C PRO A 348 -12.11 4.48 -15.41
N PRO A 349 -12.90 5.22 -16.20
CA PRO A 349 -14.25 4.79 -16.55
C PRO A 349 -14.20 3.35 -17.08
N ALA A 350 -15.04 2.47 -16.52
CA ALA A 350 -15.16 1.09 -17.00
C ALA A 350 -15.83 1.05 -18.38
N ASP A 351 -16.66 2.05 -18.66
CA ASP A 351 -17.25 2.32 -19.96
C ASP A 351 -16.15 2.75 -20.95
N GLY A 352 -16.04 2.04 -22.08
CA GLY A 352 -15.09 2.40 -23.13
C GLY A 352 -15.42 3.75 -23.75
N GLY A 353 -14.40 4.56 -24.01
CA GLY A 353 -14.55 5.94 -24.48
C GLY A 353 -13.45 6.38 -25.43
N THR A 354 -13.48 7.63 -25.84
CA THR A 354 -12.53 8.17 -26.82
C THR A 354 -11.26 8.68 -26.17
N ILE A 355 -10.11 8.48 -26.82
CA ILE A 355 -8.80 9.00 -26.38
C ILE A 355 -8.43 10.15 -27.30
N ARG A 356 -8.55 11.39 -26.82
CA ARG A 356 -8.44 12.63 -27.61
C ARG A 356 -7.09 13.31 -27.40
N GLY A 357 -6.35 13.55 -28.48
CA GLY A 357 -5.07 14.27 -28.44
C GLY A 357 -5.26 15.76 -28.17
N VAL A 358 -4.52 16.30 -27.20
CA VAL A 358 -4.65 17.69 -26.72
C VAL A 358 -4.21 18.71 -27.77
N ALA A 359 -3.17 18.42 -28.56
CA ALA A 359 -2.73 19.31 -29.65
C ALA A 359 -3.69 19.36 -30.85
N SER A 360 -4.47 18.30 -31.08
CA SER A 360 -5.25 18.11 -32.31
C SER A 360 -6.75 18.26 -32.13
N GLY A 361 -7.26 18.05 -30.91
CA GLY A 361 -8.70 17.90 -30.63
C GLY A 361 -9.31 16.60 -31.20
N ARG A 362 -8.48 15.76 -31.85
CA ARG A 362 -8.83 14.54 -32.59
C ARG A 362 -8.63 13.28 -31.74
N CYS A 363 -9.33 12.22 -32.10
CA CYS A 363 -9.37 10.97 -31.36
C CYS A 363 -8.44 9.91 -31.97
N LEU A 364 -7.95 9.02 -31.10
CA LEU A 364 -7.20 7.82 -31.46
C LEU A 364 -8.13 6.85 -32.20
N ASP A 365 -7.82 6.62 -33.47
CA ASP A 365 -8.72 6.00 -34.45
C ASP A 365 -8.03 4.82 -35.13
N VAL A 366 -8.77 3.72 -35.32
CA VAL A 366 -8.35 2.61 -36.18
C VAL A 366 -8.83 2.91 -37.62
N PRO A 367 -7.93 3.16 -38.59
CA PRO A 367 -8.28 3.63 -39.92
C PRO A 367 -9.33 2.75 -40.61
N ASN A 368 -10.38 3.40 -41.13
CA ASN A 368 -11.48 2.77 -41.88
C ASN A 368 -12.20 1.63 -41.12
N SER A 369 -12.06 1.54 -39.79
CA SER A 369 -12.47 0.36 -39.00
C SER A 369 -11.83 -0.95 -39.49
N GLY A 370 -10.53 -0.95 -39.81
CA GLY A 370 -9.81 -2.18 -40.15
C GLY A 370 -9.64 -3.10 -38.92
N THR A 371 -9.99 -4.39 -39.05
CA THR A 371 -9.78 -5.43 -38.01
C THR A 371 -8.42 -6.13 -38.10
N ALA A 372 -7.62 -5.84 -39.13
CA ALA A 372 -6.39 -6.56 -39.44
C ALA A 372 -5.29 -6.26 -38.42
N ASP A 373 -4.65 -7.32 -37.93
CA ASP A 373 -3.48 -7.20 -37.05
C ASP A 373 -2.35 -6.48 -37.78
N GLY A 374 -1.77 -5.48 -37.11
CA GLY A 374 -0.80 -4.58 -37.71
C GLY A 374 -1.41 -3.36 -38.42
N THR A 375 -2.70 -3.07 -38.29
CA THR A 375 -3.25 -1.78 -38.73
C THR A 375 -2.71 -0.66 -37.83
N GLN A 376 -1.92 0.28 -38.36
CA GLN A 376 -1.40 1.42 -37.59
C GLN A 376 -2.56 2.36 -37.20
N VAL A 377 -2.58 2.85 -35.96
CA VAL A 377 -3.61 3.79 -35.50
C VAL A 377 -3.25 5.23 -35.89
N GLN A 378 -4.27 6.07 -36.02
CA GLN A 378 -4.17 7.44 -36.51
C GLN A 378 -4.90 8.43 -35.58
N LEU A 379 -4.73 9.72 -35.84
CA LEU A 379 -5.68 10.76 -35.44
C LEU A 379 -6.81 10.87 -36.47
N TRP A 380 -8.05 10.93 -36.00
CA TRP A 380 -9.21 11.28 -36.80
C TRP A 380 -10.20 12.16 -36.02
N ASP A 381 -11.09 12.87 -36.71
CA ASP A 381 -12.15 13.65 -36.07
C ASP A 381 -13.02 12.75 -35.18
N CYS A 382 -13.32 13.21 -33.96
CA CYS A 382 -13.95 12.37 -32.95
C CYS A 382 -15.42 12.04 -33.28
N HIS A 383 -15.77 10.76 -33.29
CA HIS A 383 -17.14 10.29 -33.49
C HIS A 383 -17.46 9.03 -32.66
N SER A 384 -18.74 8.68 -32.53
CA SER A 384 -19.24 7.51 -31.80
C SER A 384 -18.99 6.18 -32.53
N GLY A 385 -17.87 6.04 -33.23
CA GLY A 385 -17.49 4.82 -33.95
C GLY A 385 -16.78 3.85 -33.02
N THR A 386 -17.04 2.55 -33.17
CA THR A 386 -16.40 1.49 -32.38
C THR A 386 -14.89 1.40 -32.62
N ASN A 387 -14.40 1.94 -33.74
CA ASN A 387 -12.98 2.10 -34.08
C ASN A 387 -12.27 3.26 -33.35
N GLN A 388 -13.01 4.04 -32.54
CA GLN A 388 -12.48 5.09 -31.65
C GLN A 388 -12.79 4.85 -30.16
N GLN A 389 -13.50 3.77 -29.83
CA GLN A 389 -13.80 3.43 -28.43
C GLN A 389 -12.72 2.52 -27.86
N TRP A 390 -12.10 2.97 -26.77
CA TRP A 390 -11.02 2.28 -26.07
C TRP A 390 -11.38 2.08 -24.59
N THR A 391 -11.29 0.84 -24.12
CA THR A 391 -11.43 0.47 -22.71
C THR A 391 -10.05 0.19 -22.13
N TYR A 392 -9.69 0.86 -21.04
CA TYR A 392 -8.45 0.55 -20.31
C TYR A 392 -8.69 -0.56 -19.30
N THR A 393 -8.01 -1.69 -19.46
CA THR A 393 -8.22 -2.89 -18.63
C THR A 393 -7.43 -2.82 -17.32
N ALA A 394 -7.85 -3.61 -16.33
CA ALA A 394 -7.12 -3.73 -15.07
C ALA A 394 -5.68 -4.27 -15.23
N ALA A 395 -5.36 -4.94 -16.35
CA ALA A 395 -4.01 -5.39 -16.70
C ALA A 395 -3.13 -4.29 -17.34
N GLY A 396 -3.71 -3.14 -17.68
CA GLY A 396 -3.05 -2.02 -18.34
C GLY A 396 -3.19 -1.98 -19.86
N GLU A 397 -4.00 -2.85 -20.46
CA GLU A 397 -4.21 -2.85 -21.92
C GLU A 397 -5.15 -1.71 -22.32
N LEU A 398 -4.96 -1.13 -23.50
CA LEU A 398 -5.97 -0.31 -24.16
C LEU A 398 -6.66 -1.19 -25.22
N ARG A 399 -7.82 -1.76 -24.87
CA ARG A 399 -8.61 -2.62 -25.75
C ARG A 399 -9.60 -1.80 -26.58
N GLY A 400 -9.73 -2.12 -27.85
CA GLY A 400 -10.67 -1.48 -28.76
C GLY A 400 -11.14 -2.44 -29.86
N TYR A 401 -12.16 -2.02 -30.60
CA TYR A 401 -12.60 -2.59 -31.89
C TYR A 401 -12.31 -4.09 -32.15
N GLY A 402 -13.19 -4.97 -31.67
CA GLY A 402 -13.12 -6.42 -31.96
C GLY A 402 -12.14 -7.22 -31.08
N ASP A 403 -12.04 -6.86 -29.80
CA ASP A 403 -11.10 -7.41 -28.81
C ASP A 403 -9.63 -7.35 -29.25
N LYS A 404 -9.27 -6.23 -29.90
CA LYS A 404 -7.90 -5.89 -30.25
C LYS A 404 -7.27 -5.03 -29.17
N CYS A 405 -5.97 -5.19 -28.98
CA CYS A 405 -5.16 -4.38 -28.09
C CYS A 405 -4.37 -3.35 -28.88
N LEU A 406 -4.23 -2.16 -28.31
CA LEU A 406 -3.25 -1.17 -28.74
C LEU A 406 -1.85 -1.72 -28.47
N ASP A 407 -1.05 -1.85 -29.51
CA ASP A 407 0.16 -2.66 -29.59
C ASP A 407 1.32 -1.82 -30.13
N ALA A 408 2.48 -1.90 -29.48
CA ALA A 408 3.72 -1.29 -29.98
C ALA A 408 4.54 -2.32 -30.75
N ALA A 409 4.83 -2.04 -32.03
CA ALA A 409 5.60 -2.92 -32.91
C ALA A 409 7.13 -2.84 -32.70
N GLY A 410 7.58 -2.34 -31.54
CA GLY A 410 8.98 -2.12 -31.21
C GLY A 410 9.15 -1.13 -30.03
N THR A 411 10.37 -0.98 -29.54
CA THR A 411 10.67 -0.21 -28.31
C THR A 411 11.42 1.11 -28.55
N GLY A 412 11.79 1.44 -29.79
CA GLY A 412 12.53 2.66 -30.14
C GLY A 412 11.65 3.86 -30.54
N ASN A 413 12.25 5.04 -30.60
CA ASN A 413 11.62 6.23 -31.18
C ASN A 413 11.21 5.96 -32.65
N GLY A 414 10.00 6.32 -33.01
CA GLY A 414 9.41 6.03 -34.33
C GLY A 414 8.82 4.62 -34.45
N ALA A 415 8.81 3.81 -33.39
CA ALA A 415 8.14 2.51 -33.42
C ALA A 415 6.63 2.70 -33.62
N LYS A 416 6.09 1.92 -34.56
CA LYS A 416 4.67 1.95 -34.97
C LYS A 416 3.75 1.52 -33.82
N VAL A 417 2.70 2.31 -33.57
CA VAL A 417 1.60 1.96 -32.66
C VAL A 417 0.40 1.51 -33.50
N GLN A 418 -0.09 0.30 -33.24
CA GLN A 418 -1.03 -0.42 -34.09
C GLN A 418 -2.11 -1.11 -33.26
N ILE A 419 -3.11 -1.71 -33.92
CA ILE A 419 -3.89 -2.78 -33.30
C ILE A 419 -3.26 -4.14 -33.57
N TYR A 420 -3.34 -5.03 -32.58
CA TYR A 420 -3.00 -6.44 -32.70
C TYR A 420 -3.94 -7.29 -31.82
N SER A 421 -4.02 -8.60 -32.03
CA SER A 421 -4.78 -9.49 -31.16
C SER A 421 -4.23 -9.44 -29.72
N CYS A 422 -5.10 -9.35 -28.72
CA CYS A 422 -4.67 -9.27 -27.33
C CYS A 422 -4.00 -10.57 -26.86
N TRP A 423 -2.75 -10.49 -26.40
CA TRP A 423 -2.01 -11.61 -25.80
C TRP A 423 -1.36 -11.26 -24.45
N GLY A 424 -1.54 -10.04 -23.96
CA GLY A 424 -1.13 -9.62 -22.62
C GLY A 424 0.35 -9.27 -22.46
N GLY A 425 1.12 -9.18 -23.55
CA GLY A 425 2.53 -8.77 -23.53
C GLY A 425 2.72 -7.29 -23.14
N ASP A 426 3.89 -6.94 -22.59
CA ASP A 426 4.17 -5.58 -22.12
C ASP A 426 4.25 -4.50 -23.22
N ASN A 427 4.33 -4.91 -24.49
CA ASN A 427 4.18 -4.01 -25.65
C ASN A 427 2.71 -3.64 -25.93
N GLN A 428 1.75 -4.33 -25.30
CA GLN A 428 0.30 -4.05 -25.34
C GLN A 428 -0.21 -3.38 -24.05
N ARG A 429 0.68 -3.19 -23.06
CA ARG A 429 0.36 -2.56 -21.77
C ARG A 429 0.85 -1.12 -21.73
N TRP A 430 0.04 -0.25 -21.13
CA TRP A 430 0.21 1.19 -21.12
C TRP A 430 0.07 1.75 -19.70
N ARG A 431 0.80 2.81 -19.41
CA ARG A 431 0.66 3.64 -18.20
C ARG A 431 -0.03 4.93 -18.57
N LEU A 432 -1.08 5.26 -17.83
CA LEU A 432 -1.97 6.40 -18.07
C LEU A 432 -1.71 7.49 -17.04
N ASN A 433 -0.68 8.31 -17.27
CA ASN A 433 -0.17 9.25 -16.28
C ASN A 433 -1.11 10.46 -16.10
N SER A 434 -1.06 11.08 -14.92
CA SER A 434 -1.87 12.24 -14.51
C SER A 434 -1.56 13.55 -15.27
N ASP A 435 -0.43 13.64 -15.97
CA ASP A 435 -0.11 14.76 -16.88
C ASP A 435 -0.80 14.65 -18.26
N GLY A 436 -1.48 13.55 -18.52
CA GLY A 436 -2.13 13.21 -19.79
C GLY A 436 -1.26 12.39 -20.74
N SER A 437 -0.02 12.04 -20.38
CA SER A 437 0.81 11.17 -21.22
C SER A 437 0.41 9.69 -21.12
N VAL A 438 0.51 8.99 -22.24
CA VAL A 438 0.22 7.55 -22.37
C VAL A 438 1.53 6.86 -22.73
N VAL A 439 2.04 5.98 -21.86
CA VAL A 439 3.42 5.46 -21.96
C VAL A 439 3.42 3.94 -22.06
N GLY A 440 4.07 3.38 -23.08
CA GLY A 440 4.21 1.92 -23.22
C GLY A 440 5.01 1.33 -22.05
N VAL A 441 4.56 0.22 -21.47
CA VAL A 441 5.23 -0.42 -20.32
C VAL A 441 6.60 -0.94 -20.71
N GLN A 442 6.70 -1.75 -21.77
CA GLN A 442 7.97 -2.31 -22.25
C GLN A 442 8.97 -1.25 -22.76
N SER A 443 8.49 -0.20 -23.41
CA SER A 443 9.35 0.79 -24.07
C SER A 443 9.76 1.95 -23.19
N GLY A 444 8.93 2.31 -22.19
CA GLY A 444 9.07 3.57 -21.46
C GLY A 444 8.80 4.82 -22.32
N LEU A 445 8.36 4.65 -23.57
CA LEU A 445 8.13 5.74 -24.54
C LEU A 445 6.67 6.18 -24.57
N CYS A 446 6.45 7.46 -24.85
CA CYS A 446 5.15 8.09 -24.96
C CYS A 446 4.49 7.81 -26.32
N LEU A 447 3.18 7.65 -26.30
CA LEU A 447 2.32 7.62 -27.48
C LEU A 447 2.25 9.04 -28.06
N ASP A 448 2.76 9.18 -29.28
CA ASP A 448 3.10 10.44 -29.94
C ASP A 448 2.41 10.52 -31.31
N ALA A 449 1.88 11.71 -31.63
CA ALA A 449 1.44 12.05 -32.98
C ALA A 449 2.25 13.25 -33.47
N ALA A 450 3.06 13.11 -34.52
CA ALA A 450 3.93 14.18 -35.02
C ALA A 450 3.19 15.31 -35.77
N GLY A 451 1.87 15.21 -35.91
CA GLY A 451 0.99 16.17 -36.57
C GLY A 451 -0.40 16.23 -35.92
N THR A 452 -1.31 17.03 -36.50
CA THR A 452 -2.62 17.31 -35.90
C THR A 452 -3.82 17.08 -36.84
N GLY A 453 -3.59 16.68 -38.09
CA GLY A 453 -4.63 16.44 -39.09
C GLY A 453 -5.21 15.01 -39.06
N ASN A 454 -6.36 14.82 -39.70
CA ASN A 454 -6.88 13.49 -40.01
C ASN A 454 -5.85 12.67 -40.80
N GLY A 455 -5.64 11.40 -40.42
CA GLY A 455 -4.63 10.55 -41.03
C GLY A 455 -3.21 10.75 -40.49
N THR A 456 -3.00 11.58 -39.47
CA THR A 456 -1.70 11.62 -38.77
C THR A 456 -1.50 10.28 -38.06
N LEU A 457 -0.48 9.52 -38.47
CA LEU A 457 -0.13 8.24 -37.86
C LEU A 457 0.44 8.43 -36.45
N VAL A 458 0.18 7.46 -35.57
CA VAL A 458 0.68 7.43 -34.19
C VAL A 458 1.91 6.52 -34.08
N GLN A 459 2.85 6.94 -33.26
CA GLN A 459 4.13 6.27 -33.00
C GLN A 459 4.45 6.27 -31.50
N LEU A 460 5.49 5.53 -31.11
CA LEU A 460 6.20 5.76 -29.86
C LEU A 460 7.30 6.80 -30.04
N TYR A 461 7.46 7.70 -29.08
CA TYR A 461 8.59 8.62 -29.02
C TYR A 461 9.02 8.92 -27.58
N SER A 462 10.22 9.45 -27.42
CA SER A 462 10.75 9.88 -26.12
C SER A 462 9.81 10.89 -25.48
N CYS A 463 9.43 10.62 -24.23
CA CYS A 463 8.47 11.45 -23.51
C CYS A 463 8.96 12.88 -23.32
N SER A 464 8.05 13.83 -23.56
CA SER A 464 8.26 15.27 -23.49
C SER A 464 7.02 15.96 -22.94
N SER A 465 7.13 17.24 -22.59
CA SER A 465 5.97 18.07 -22.23
C SER A 465 5.13 18.52 -23.45
N GLY A 466 5.37 17.94 -24.63
CA GLY A 466 4.68 18.28 -25.88
C GLY A 466 3.17 18.00 -25.81
N THR A 467 2.35 18.95 -26.29
CA THR A 467 0.90 18.78 -26.36
C THR A 467 0.46 17.66 -27.32
N ASN A 468 1.36 17.21 -28.19
CA ASN A 468 1.16 16.12 -29.15
C ASN A 468 1.36 14.72 -28.56
N GLN A 469 1.86 14.64 -27.31
CA GLN A 469 1.99 13.42 -26.50
C GLN A 469 1.00 13.39 -25.32
N ARG A 470 0.09 14.37 -25.23
CA ARG A 470 -0.91 14.48 -24.16
C ARG A 470 -2.31 14.19 -24.67
N TRP A 471 -3.08 13.45 -23.87
CA TRP A 471 -4.34 12.83 -24.26
C TRP A 471 -5.36 12.96 -23.12
N SER A 472 -6.59 13.35 -23.44
CA SER A 472 -7.75 13.27 -22.55
C SER A 472 -8.64 12.08 -22.89
N ARG A 473 -9.38 11.57 -21.91
CA ARG A 473 -10.43 10.56 -22.11
C ARG A 473 -11.78 11.26 -22.07
N THR A 474 -12.63 11.03 -23.07
CA THR A 474 -13.97 11.63 -23.21
C THR A 474 -14.99 10.67 -23.77
#